data_AF-A0A0D0PGX7-F1
#
_entry.id   AF-A0A0D0PGX7-F1
#
_cell.length_a   1.000
_cell.length_b   1.000
_cell.length_c   1.000
_cell.angle_alpha   90.00
_cell.angle_beta   90.00
_cell.angle_gamma   90.00
#
_symmetry.space_group_name_H-M   'P 1'
#
loop_
_entity.id
_entity.type
_entity.pdbx_description
1 polymer ?
#
loop_
_entity_poly.entity_id
_entity_poly.type
_entity_poly.pdbx_seq_one_letter_code
_entity_poly.pdbx_strand_id
1 'polypeptide(L)'
;MSLSEEDVAAFCLGLPGAREDYKWGGVRVFSIAGNKMFALQGLRSDSLAFKVDKDLFLGHCDRPGIHPAPYLARAQWIIMEVPYPLGDDE
;
A
#
# COMPACT_ATOMS: atom_id res chain seq x y z
N MET A 1 -16.45 6.53 6.24
CA MET A 1 -15.75 7.55 5.41
C MET A 1 -14.83 6.76 4.50
N SER A 2 -14.81 7.01 3.19
CA SER A 2 -13.84 6.34 2.31
C SER A 2 -12.46 6.95 2.57
N LEU A 3 -11.43 6.13 2.82
CA LEU A 3 -10.06 6.63 2.94
C LEU A 3 -9.62 7.24 1.59
N SER A 4 -9.01 8.42 1.64
CA SER A 4 -8.38 9.06 0.48
C SER A 4 -6.89 8.73 0.43
N GLU A 5 -6.25 8.95 -0.72
CA GLU A 5 -4.79 8.82 -0.84
C GLU A 5 -4.05 9.71 0.17
N GLU A 6 -4.55 10.91 0.43
CA GLU A 6 -3.96 11.85 1.39
C GLU A 6 -4.06 11.35 2.84
N ASP A 7 -5.18 10.71 3.21
CA ASP A 7 -5.38 10.14 4.54
C ASP A 7 -4.37 9.01 4.80
N VAL A 8 -4.20 8.12 3.81
CA VAL A 8 -3.22 7.03 3.86
C VAL A 8 -1.80 7.58 3.97
N ALA A 9 -1.48 8.62 3.18
CA ALA A 9 -0.16 9.24 3.23
C ALA A 9 0.13 9.88 4.59
N ALA A 10 -0.84 10.61 5.15
CA ALA A 10 -0.74 11.22 6.47
C ALA A 10 -0.54 10.15 7.56
N PHE A 11 -1.28 9.04 7.50
CA PHE A 11 -1.09 7.90 8.39
C PHE A 11 0.32 7.29 8.27
N CYS A 12 0.77 7.02 7.04
CA CYS A 12 2.10 6.45 6.78
C CYS A 12 3.23 7.36 7.30
N LEU A 13 3.09 8.67 7.15
CA LEU A 13 4.07 9.65 7.63
C LEU A 13 4.02 9.86 9.16
N GLY A 14 2.93 9.49 9.81
CA GLY A 14 2.80 9.49 11.27
C GLY A 14 3.63 8.40 11.97
N LEU A 15 4.08 7.38 11.24
CA LEU A 15 4.86 6.29 11.80
C LEU A 15 6.30 6.73 12.13
N PRO A 16 6.87 6.29 13.27
CA PRO A 16 8.20 6.72 13.70
C PRO A 16 9.28 6.30 12.70
N GLY A 17 9.96 7.29 12.13
CA GLY A 17 11.03 7.08 11.15
C GLY A 17 10.54 6.77 9.73
N ALA A 18 9.24 6.97 9.45
CA ALA A 18 8.70 6.92 8.10
C ALA A 18 9.13 8.12 7.26
N ARG A 19 9.32 7.87 5.97
CA ARG A 19 9.60 8.86 4.94
C ARG A 19 8.85 8.50 3.67
N GLU A 20 8.37 9.51 2.98
CA GLU A 20 7.91 9.40 1.60
C GLU A 20 9.04 9.71 0.62
N ASP A 21 9.02 9.05 -0.53
CA ASP A 21 9.93 9.29 -1.65
C ASP A 21 9.18 9.03 -2.96
N TYR A 22 9.47 9.77 -4.03
CA TYR A 22 8.80 9.56 -5.32
C TYR A 22 9.74 8.79 -6.27
N LYS A 23 9.36 7.56 -6.61
CA LYS A 23 10.14 6.67 -7.49
C LYS A 23 9.36 6.28 -8.74
N TRP A 24 10.04 5.61 -9.67
CA TRP A 24 9.44 4.91 -10.82
C TRP A 24 8.43 5.75 -11.63
N GLY A 25 8.73 7.04 -11.83
CA GLY A 25 7.89 7.92 -12.66
C GLY A 25 6.68 8.52 -11.95
N GLY A 26 6.69 8.61 -10.62
CA GLY A 26 5.64 9.29 -9.84
C GLY A 26 4.96 8.43 -8.78
N VAL A 27 5.43 7.19 -8.58
CA VAL A 27 4.97 6.31 -7.51
C VAL A 27 5.48 6.85 -6.17
N ARG A 28 4.57 7.14 -5.25
CA ARG A 28 4.89 7.58 -3.89
C ARG A 28 5.21 6.36 -3.04
N VAL A 29 6.44 6.30 -2.53
CA VAL A 29 7.01 5.17 -1.81
C VAL A 29 7.20 5.54 -0.35
N PHE A 30 6.57 4.79 0.55
CA PHE A 30 6.75 4.94 1.98
C PHE A 30 7.75 3.93 2.52
N SER A 31 8.74 4.42 3.24
CA SER A 31 9.80 3.60 3.82
C SER A 31 10.14 3.99 5.26
N ILE A 32 10.48 3.00 6.09
CA ILE A 32 11.03 3.21 7.42
C ILE A 32 12.56 3.23 7.33
N ALA A 33 13.19 4.19 8.01
CA ALA A 33 14.63 4.35 8.05
C ALA A 33 15.31 4.41 6.65
N GLY A 34 14.57 4.91 5.64
CA GLY A 34 15.06 5.20 4.29
C GLY A 34 15.28 4.00 3.36
N ASN A 35 15.23 2.76 3.83
CA ASN A 35 15.46 1.57 3.00
C ASN A 35 14.38 0.49 3.11
N LYS A 36 13.57 0.49 4.19
CA LYS A 36 12.54 -0.54 4.38
C LYS A 36 11.19 -0.05 3.87
N MET A 37 10.89 -0.32 2.60
CA MET A 37 9.59 0.01 2.00
C MET A 37 8.46 -0.81 2.62
N PHE A 38 7.32 -0.18 2.90
CA PHE A 38 6.16 -0.84 3.49
C PHE A 38 4.83 -0.53 2.78
N ALA A 39 4.71 0.66 2.18
CA ALA A 39 3.54 1.06 1.39
C ALA A 39 3.97 1.85 0.15
N LEU A 40 3.12 1.83 -0.88
CA LEU A 40 3.31 2.43 -2.19
C LEU A 40 1.96 2.99 -2.65
N GLN A 41 1.91 4.25 -3.08
CA GLN A 41 0.75 4.83 -3.76
C GLN A 41 1.12 5.19 -5.20
N GLY A 42 0.18 5.07 -6.12
CA GLY A 42 0.44 5.41 -7.51
C GLY A 42 1.05 4.27 -8.33
N LEU A 43 1.16 3.04 -7.79
CA LEU A 43 1.83 1.92 -8.48
C LEU A 43 1.08 1.54 -9.77
N ARG A 44 -0.24 1.60 -9.74
CA ARG A 44 -1.15 1.46 -10.87
C ARG A 44 -2.22 2.54 -10.78
N SER A 45 -1.93 3.73 -11.32
CA SER A 45 -2.85 4.89 -11.21
C SER A 45 -3.24 5.12 -9.73
N ASP A 46 -4.51 5.36 -9.43
CA ASP A 46 -5.03 5.63 -8.09
C ASP A 46 -5.14 4.33 -7.25
N SER A 47 -3.99 3.86 -6.80
CA SER A 47 -3.84 2.57 -6.12
C SER A 47 -2.92 2.64 -4.92
N LEU A 48 -3.22 1.81 -3.94
CA LEU A 48 -2.42 1.58 -2.75
C LEU A 48 -1.91 0.14 -2.77
N ALA A 49 -0.60 -0.02 -2.68
CA ALA A 49 0.03 -1.32 -2.50
C ALA A 49 0.85 -1.35 -1.20
N PHE A 50 0.72 -2.43 -0.44
CA PHE A 50 1.45 -2.60 0.81
C PHE A 50 1.73 -4.07 1.09
N LYS A 51 2.67 -4.30 1.99
CA LYS A 51 3.06 -5.66 2.39
C LYS A 51 2.14 -6.18 3.47
N VAL A 52 1.65 -7.40 3.29
CA VAL A 52 0.88 -8.16 4.30
C VAL A 52 1.67 -9.37 4.78
N ASP A 53 1.20 -9.96 5.87
CA ASP A 53 1.72 -11.24 6.34
C ASP A 53 1.42 -12.37 5.33
N LYS A 54 2.29 -13.39 5.30
CA LYS A 54 2.17 -14.52 4.37
C LYS A 54 0.87 -15.29 4.58
N ASP A 55 0.46 -15.48 5.83
CA ASP A 55 -0.77 -16.23 6.15
C ASP A 55 -2.04 -15.46 5.75
N LEU A 56 -1.95 -14.12 5.67
CA LEU A 56 -3.06 -13.25 5.27
C LEU A 56 -3.11 -12.98 3.76
N PHE A 57 -2.00 -13.14 3.05
CA PHE A 57 -1.87 -12.75 1.64
C PHE A 57 -2.93 -13.38 0.73
N LEU A 58 -3.14 -14.70 0.83
CA LEU A 58 -4.14 -15.40 0.03
C LEU A 58 -5.57 -14.97 0.42
N GLY A 59 -5.83 -14.79 1.72
CA GLY A 59 -7.14 -14.35 2.21
C GLY A 59 -7.50 -12.94 1.73
N HIS A 60 -6.54 -12.03 1.67
CA HIS A 60 -6.76 -10.70 1.10
C HIS A 60 -6.95 -10.74 -0.42
N CYS A 61 -6.15 -11.52 -1.16
CA CYS A 61 -6.29 -11.62 -2.62
C CYS A 61 -7.59 -12.29 -3.09
N ASP A 62 -8.26 -13.06 -2.22
CA ASP A 62 -9.58 -13.65 -2.50
C ASP A 62 -10.71 -12.60 -2.41
N ARG A 63 -10.47 -11.47 -1.72
CA ARG A 63 -11.46 -10.41 -1.57
C ARG A 63 -11.60 -9.59 -2.86
N PRO A 64 -12.83 -9.20 -3.24
CA PRO A 64 -13.05 -8.36 -4.41
C PRO A 64 -12.37 -7.00 -4.25
N GLY A 65 -11.63 -6.57 -5.29
CA GLY A 65 -10.91 -5.28 -5.31
C GLY A 65 -9.50 -5.32 -4.71
N ILE A 66 -9.05 -6.48 -4.21
CA ILE A 66 -7.68 -6.68 -3.74
C ILE A 66 -6.98 -7.68 -4.64
N HIS A 67 -5.79 -7.32 -5.10
CA HIS A 67 -5.03 -8.11 -6.05
C HIS A 67 -3.57 -8.25 -5.61
N PRO A 68 -2.84 -9.27 -6.09
CA PRO A 68 -1.40 -9.34 -5.88
C PRO A 68 -0.70 -8.17 -6.58
N ALA A 69 0.18 -7.44 -5.87
CA ALA A 69 0.86 -6.29 -6.43
C ALA A 69 1.81 -6.70 -7.58
N PRO A 70 1.78 -5.99 -8.73
CA PRO A 70 2.61 -6.32 -9.87
C PRO A 70 4.09 -6.28 -9.48
N TYR A 71 4.85 -7.31 -9.87
CA TYR A 71 6.28 -7.50 -9.57
C TYR A 71 6.64 -7.66 -8.08
N LEU A 72 5.74 -7.38 -7.14
CA LEU A 72 5.97 -7.41 -5.70
C LEU A 72 5.21 -8.52 -4.97
N ALA A 73 4.28 -9.21 -5.63
CA ALA A 73 3.51 -10.32 -5.09
C ALA A 73 4.36 -11.41 -4.43
N ARG A 74 5.55 -11.72 -4.99
CA ARG A 74 6.51 -12.70 -4.41
C ARG A 74 6.97 -12.33 -3.00
N ALA A 75 6.91 -11.05 -2.65
CA ALA A 75 7.27 -10.51 -1.34
C ALA A 75 6.03 -10.24 -0.47
N GLN A 76 4.86 -10.77 -0.87
CA GLN A 76 3.58 -10.68 -0.17
C GLN A 76 3.02 -9.25 -0.13
N TRP A 77 3.15 -8.57 -1.27
CA TRP A 77 2.51 -7.28 -1.48
C TRP A 77 1.18 -7.44 -2.19
N ILE A 78 0.15 -6.81 -1.65
CA ILE A 78 -1.16 -6.66 -2.29
C ILE A 78 -1.30 -5.24 -2.82
N ILE A 79 -2.22 -5.05 -3.76
CA ILE A 79 -2.61 -3.77 -4.34
C ILE A 79 -4.13 -3.68 -4.36
N MET A 80 -4.64 -2.48 -4.10
CA MET A 80 -6.05 -2.13 -4.21
C MET A 80 -6.19 -0.75 -4.87
N GLU A 81 -7.30 -0.54 -5.55
CA GLU A 81 -7.63 0.70 -6.26
C GLU A 81 -8.73 1.45 -5.51
N VAL A 82 -8.83 2.77 -5.70
CA VAL A 82 -9.93 3.55 -5.13
C VAL A 82 -11.25 3.22 -5.86
N PRO A 83 -12.39 3.07 -5.13
CA PRO A 83 -12.54 3.17 -3.69
C PRO A 83 -11.93 1.97 -2.95
N TYR A 84 -11.11 2.25 -1.92
CA TYR A 84 -10.43 1.20 -1.19
C TYR A 84 -11.45 0.22 -0.57
N PRO A 85 -11.29 -1.10 -0.76
CA PRO A 85 -12.21 -2.10 -0.25
C PRO A 85 -12.07 -2.36 1.26
N LEU A 86 -11.08 -1.73 1.93
CA LEU A 86 -10.85 -1.82 3.37
C LEU A 86 -11.50 -0.63 4.10
N GLY A 87 -12.03 -0.90 5.29
CA GLY A 87 -12.50 0.13 6.22
C GLY A 87 -11.34 0.79 6.98
N ASP A 88 -11.61 1.87 7.70
CA ASP A 88 -10.59 2.60 8.48
C ASP A 88 -10.03 1.82 9.69
N ASP A 89 -10.72 0.77 10.12
CA ASP A 89 -10.36 -0.09 11.27
C ASP A 89 -9.51 -1.31 10.88
N GLU A 90 -9.32 -1.57 9.56
CA GLU A 90 -8.64 -2.77 9.02
C GLU A 90 -7.31 -2.42 8.33
#